data_AF-A0AAE0DH08-F1
#
_entry.id   AF-A0AAE0DH08-F1
#
_cell.length_a   1.000
_cell.length_b   1.000
_cell.length_c   1.000
_cell.angle_alpha   90.00
_cell.angle_beta   90.00
_cell.angle_gamma   90.00
#
_symmetry.space_group_name_H-M   'P 1'
#
loop_
_entity.id
_entity.type
_entity.pdbx_description
1 polymer ?
#
loop_
_entity_poly.entity_id
_entity_poly.type
_entity_poly.pdbx_seq_one_letter_code
_entity_poly.pdbx_strand_id
1 'polypeptide(L)'
;MVTIPQYNKPLPQCEGPKLRPFDTPKPAVTFRRLLSDKDSEGHTHVFEAAIESAAYALKMFKFCDFKEQRAGLVGKENDLVTDDLLQAHSDPFYNECRAYGRLQDKNLNGKVAVLCHGYITLPASVKEQLKRKFHISDWDRPGDEYSKPVSQRQPFRAIIKDLIQEDTPLTGKAADKILRDLKKMQRCGIYPGDIRSRNYKAGLLVDLSIARTEPYYLFNIQSARQVAKMKNGDLYI
;
A
#
# COMPACT_ATOMS: atom_id res chain seq x y z
N MET A 1 1.52 -23.25 -7.16
CA MET A 1 2.29 -22.21 -7.87
C MET A 1 1.36 -21.54 -8.86
N VAL A 2 1.39 -20.20 -8.95
CA VAL A 2 0.54 -19.44 -9.89
C VAL A 2 1.46 -18.57 -10.75
N THR A 3 1.36 -18.70 -12.08
CA THR A 3 2.05 -17.85 -13.05
C THR A 3 1.17 -16.67 -13.42
N ILE A 4 1.75 -15.48 -13.52
CA ILE A 4 1.02 -14.22 -13.53
C ILE A 4 1.42 -13.38 -14.76
N PRO A 5 0.49 -12.95 -15.63
CA PRO A 5 0.77 -11.88 -16.58
C PRO A 5 0.83 -10.54 -15.83
N GLN A 6 1.91 -9.79 -16.00
CA GLN A 6 2.14 -8.55 -15.27
C GLN A 6 1.67 -7.33 -16.07
N TYR A 7 1.06 -6.37 -15.38
CA TYR A 7 0.84 -5.04 -15.92
C TYR A 7 2.16 -4.27 -15.91
N ASN A 8 2.67 -3.87 -17.08
CA ASN A 8 4.05 -3.37 -17.23
C ASN A 8 4.22 -1.85 -17.06
N LYS A 9 3.17 -1.09 -16.71
CA LYS A 9 3.26 0.37 -16.59
C LYS A 9 3.32 0.81 -15.12
N PRO A 10 4.23 1.72 -14.72
CA PRO A 10 4.30 2.23 -13.36
C PRO A 10 2.96 2.77 -12.84
N LEU A 11 2.60 2.50 -11.59
CA LEU A 11 1.31 2.86 -10.99
C LEU A 11 1.46 3.89 -9.86
N PRO A 12 0.44 4.71 -9.58
CA PRO A 12 -0.81 4.87 -10.34
C PRO A 12 -0.65 5.65 -11.65
N GLN A 13 -1.67 5.59 -12.51
CA GLN A 13 -1.75 6.37 -13.76
C GLN A 13 -2.24 7.81 -13.51
N CYS A 14 -1.64 8.50 -12.54
CA CYS A 14 -1.92 9.90 -12.24
C CYS A 14 -0.61 10.71 -12.18
N GLU A 15 -0.73 12.03 -12.01
CA GLU A 15 0.41 12.91 -11.79
C GLU A 15 1.17 12.57 -10.50
N GLY A 16 2.50 12.74 -10.56
CA GLY A 16 3.38 12.47 -9.43
C GLY A 16 4.05 11.08 -9.42
N PRO A 17 4.53 10.65 -8.23
CA PRO A 17 5.40 9.48 -8.09
C PRO A 17 4.70 8.17 -8.41
N LYS A 18 5.44 7.22 -9.00
CA LYS A 18 4.90 5.94 -9.45
C LYS A 18 5.80 4.79 -9.04
N LEU A 19 5.21 3.69 -8.62
CA LEU A 19 5.92 2.44 -8.34
C LEU A 19 5.98 1.60 -9.61
N ARG A 20 7.16 1.07 -9.92
CA ARG A 20 7.35 0.15 -11.06
C ARG A 20 6.81 -1.25 -10.73
N PRO A 21 6.42 -2.02 -11.77
CA PRO A 21 6.18 -3.45 -11.59
C PRO A 21 7.44 -4.14 -11.04
N PHE A 22 7.26 -5.23 -10.30
CA PHE A 22 8.36 -6.10 -9.92
C PHE A 22 9.08 -6.65 -11.16
N ASP A 23 10.42 -6.67 -11.16
CA ASP A 23 11.24 -6.87 -12.37
C ASP A 23 11.18 -8.29 -13.00
N THR A 24 10.29 -9.17 -12.53
CA THR A 24 10.08 -10.51 -13.09
C THR A 24 8.80 -10.54 -13.93
N PRO A 25 8.86 -10.75 -15.27
CA PRO A 25 7.69 -10.66 -16.15
C PRO A 25 6.54 -11.64 -15.87
N LYS A 26 6.83 -12.77 -15.21
CA LYS A 26 5.87 -13.82 -14.86
C LYS A 26 6.21 -14.47 -13.51
N PRO A 27 6.09 -13.72 -12.40
CA PRO A 27 6.54 -14.20 -11.11
C PRO A 27 5.71 -15.39 -10.66
N ALA A 28 6.37 -16.49 -10.31
CA ALA A 28 5.71 -17.67 -9.76
C ALA A 28 5.53 -17.52 -8.25
N VAL A 29 4.30 -17.24 -7.80
CA VAL A 29 4.02 -16.98 -6.37
C VAL A 29 3.60 -18.26 -5.64
N THR A 30 4.26 -18.50 -4.51
CA THR A 30 3.88 -19.54 -3.54
C THR A 30 3.66 -18.94 -2.17
N PHE A 31 2.40 -18.83 -1.74
CA PHE A 31 2.03 -18.38 -0.40
C PHE A 31 2.47 -19.40 0.65
N ARG A 32 3.28 -18.99 1.62
CA ARG A 32 3.78 -19.84 2.71
C ARG A 32 2.95 -19.69 3.96
N ARG A 33 2.88 -18.47 4.50
CA ARG A 33 2.24 -18.13 5.79
C ARG A 33 1.49 -16.80 5.70
N LEU A 34 0.44 -16.64 6.48
CA LEU A 34 -0.22 -15.35 6.70
C LEU A 34 0.50 -14.62 7.85
N LEU A 35 0.91 -13.38 7.62
CA LEU A 35 1.62 -12.53 8.57
C LEU A 35 0.73 -11.49 9.24
N SER A 36 -0.34 -11.04 8.58
CA SER A 36 -1.35 -10.17 9.17
C SER A 36 -2.35 -10.96 10.01
N ASP A 37 -3.00 -10.31 10.97
CA ASP A 37 -4.10 -10.93 11.70
C ASP A 37 -5.26 -11.27 10.77
N LYS A 38 -5.89 -12.44 10.99
CA LYS A 38 -7.01 -12.93 10.17
C LYS A 38 -8.25 -12.04 10.29
N ASP A 39 -8.45 -11.49 11.49
CA ASP A 39 -9.63 -10.72 11.86
C ASP A 39 -9.38 -9.21 11.85
N SER A 40 -8.25 -8.75 11.30
CA SER A 40 -8.04 -7.31 11.17
C SER A 40 -8.99 -6.76 10.12
N GLU A 41 -9.83 -5.79 10.51
CA GLU A 41 -10.67 -4.95 9.63
C GLU A 41 -9.85 -4.10 8.63
N GLY A 42 -8.55 -4.38 8.49
CA GLY A 42 -7.64 -3.65 7.63
C GLY A 42 -7.90 -3.90 6.14
N HIS A 43 -7.42 -2.96 5.32
CA HIS A 43 -7.58 -3.00 3.86
C HIS A 43 -6.66 -4.03 3.16
N THR A 44 -5.90 -4.85 3.90
CA THR A 44 -4.89 -5.74 3.32
C THR A 44 -4.72 -7.05 4.08
N HIS A 45 -4.22 -8.06 3.38
CA HIS A 45 -3.63 -9.26 3.97
C HIS A 45 -2.15 -9.37 3.57
N VAL A 46 -1.28 -9.61 4.55
CA VAL A 46 0.16 -9.72 4.33
C VAL A 46 0.57 -11.17 4.42
N PHE A 47 1.25 -11.68 3.41
CA PHE A 47 1.72 -13.06 3.35
C PHE A 47 3.23 -13.11 3.33
N GLU A 48 3.80 -14.12 3.97
CA GLU A 48 5.09 -14.63 3.59
C GLU A 48 4.92 -15.43 2.30
N ALA A 49 5.62 -15.05 1.24
CA ALA A 49 5.54 -15.70 -0.06
C ALA A 49 6.93 -16.00 -0.62
N ALA A 50 7.05 -17.12 -1.33
CA ALA A 50 8.18 -17.37 -2.20
C ALA A 50 7.88 -16.89 -3.62
N ILE A 51 8.81 -16.15 -4.19
CA ILE A 51 8.78 -15.70 -5.58
C ILE A 51 10.16 -16.01 -6.17
N GLU A 52 10.22 -16.87 -7.19
CA GLU A 52 11.49 -17.35 -7.78
C GLU A 52 12.49 -17.89 -6.73
N SER A 53 11.99 -18.64 -5.74
CA SER A 53 12.74 -19.21 -4.61
C SER A 53 13.20 -18.23 -3.51
N ALA A 54 13.11 -16.92 -3.72
CA ALA A 54 13.37 -15.91 -2.69
C ALA A 54 12.12 -15.64 -1.83
N ALA A 55 12.31 -15.38 -0.54
CA ALA A 55 11.24 -15.13 0.41
C ALA A 55 10.96 -13.62 0.55
N TYR A 56 9.68 -13.25 0.50
CA TYR A 56 9.22 -11.87 0.57
C TYR A 56 8.00 -11.72 1.47
N ALA A 57 7.78 -10.49 1.93
CA ALA A 57 6.48 -10.06 2.41
C ALA A 57 5.65 -9.57 1.21
N LEU A 58 4.53 -10.25 0.95
CA LEU A 58 3.58 -9.93 -0.11
C LEU A 58 2.32 -9.33 0.51
N LYS A 59 2.18 -8.01 0.41
CA LYS A 59 1.00 -7.29 0.91
C LYS A 59 -0.05 -7.23 -0.20
N MET A 60 -1.14 -7.99 -0.05
CA MET A 60 -2.28 -8.00 -0.96
C MET A 60 -3.37 -7.06 -0.45
N PHE A 61 -3.97 -6.29 -1.35
CA PHE A 61 -4.97 -5.28 -1.00
C PHE A 61 -6.39 -5.79 -1.28
N LYS A 62 -7.30 -5.53 -0.35
CA LYS A 62 -8.74 -5.65 -0.58
C LYS A 62 -9.17 -4.64 -1.66
N PHE A 63 -10.31 -4.88 -2.28
CA PHE A 63 -10.88 -3.96 -3.26
C PHE A 63 -11.47 -2.76 -2.53
N CYS A 64 -11.19 -1.56 -3.04
CA CYS A 64 -11.64 -0.32 -2.41
C CYS A 64 -13.04 0.02 -2.94
N ASP A 65 -13.99 0.31 -2.06
CA ASP A 65 -15.30 0.85 -2.46
C ASP A 65 -15.20 2.38 -2.66
N PHE A 66 -15.07 2.78 -3.92
CA PHE A 66 -14.99 4.19 -4.29
C PHE A 66 -16.29 4.95 -4.08
N LYS A 67 -17.45 4.27 -4.08
CA LYS A 67 -18.74 4.94 -3.87
C LYS A 67 -18.84 5.44 -2.43
N GLU A 68 -18.42 4.61 -1.48
CA GLU A 68 -18.36 4.99 -0.08
C GLU A 68 -17.36 6.13 0.15
N GLN A 69 -16.16 6.05 -0.45
CA GLN A 69 -15.17 7.14 -0.36
C GLN A 69 -15.70 8.47 -0.91
N ARG A 70 -16.40 8.44 -2.05
CA ARG A 70 -17.02 9.66 -2.61
C ARG A 70 -18.15 10.19 -1.72
N ALA A 71 -18.99 9.31 -1.17
CA ALA A 71 -20.08 9.72 -0.28
C ALA A 71 -19.58 10.45 0.98
N GLY A 72 -18.34 10.18 1.42
CA GLY A 72 -17.70 10.88 2.53
C GLY A 72 -17.20 12.29 2.20
N LEU A 73 -17.13 12.70 0.92
CA LEU A 73 -16.71 14.05 0.53
C LEU A 73 -17.86 15.04 0.71
N VAL A 74 -17.56 16.21 1.31
CA VAL A 74 -18.56 17.26 1.56
C VAL A 74 -18.12 18.61 1.00
N GLY A 75 -19.08 19.40 0.51
CA GLY A 75 -18.84 20.75 -0.01
C GLY A 75 -17.76 20.79 -1.10
N LYS A 76 -16.78 21.69 -0.95
CA LYS A 76 -15.72 21.93 -1.95
C LYS A 76 -14.91 20.69 -2.34
N GLU A 77 -14.82 19.70 -1.45
CA GLU A 77 -14.13 18.44 -1.77
C GLU A 77 -14.89 17.64 -2.83
N ASN A 78 -16.22 17.59 -2.74
CA ASN A 78 -17.04 16.88 -3.71
C ASN A 78 -17.06 17.62 -5.07
N ASP A 79 -17.05 18.95 -5.05
CA ASP A 79 -17.14 19.78 -6.26
C ASP A 79 -15.85 19.78 -7.09
N LEU A 80 -14.68 19.67 -6.45
CA LEU A 80 -13.37 19.86 -7.10
C LEU A 80 -12.62 18.56 -7.41
N VAL A 81 -13.08 17.41 -6.91
CA VAL A 81 -12.35 16.14 -7.00
C VAL A 81 -13.05 15.19 -7.95
N THR A 82 -12.39 14.89 -9.08
CA THR A 82 -12.83 13.85 -10.02
C THR A 82 -12.68 12.45 -9.41
N ASP A 83 -13.44 11.49 -9.92
CA ASP A 83 -13.34 10.07 -9.48
C ASP A 83 -11.93 9.52 -9.65
N ASP A 84 -11.31 9.79 -10.80
CA ASP A 84 -9.96 9.33 -11.09
C ASP A 84 -8.94 9.90 -10.10
N LEU A 85 -9.07 11.18 -9.74
CA LEU A 85 -8.19 11.83 -8.78
C LEU A 85 -8.39 11.28 -7.36
N LEU A 86 -9.65 11.11 -6.95
CA LEU A 86 -10.00 10.51 -5.67
C LEU A 86 -9.42 9.10 -5.57
N GLN A 87 -9.69 8.27 -6.56
CA GLN A 87 -9.20 6.89 -6.61
C GLN A 87 -7.68 6.84 -6.54
N ALA A 88 -6.98 7.62 -7.36
CA ALA A 88 -5.53 7.60 -7.41
C ALA A 88 -4.85 8.07 -6.11
N HIS A 89 -5.57 8.81 -5.25
CA HIS A 89 -5.04 9.39 -4.01
C HIS A 89 -5.67 8.83 -2.72
N SER A 90 -6.71 8.00 -2.83
CA SER A 90 -7.42 7.44 -1.66
C SER A 90 -7.48 5.91 -1.68
N ASP A 91 -7.16 5.26 -2.81
CA ASP A 91 -6.99 3.80 -2.83
C ASP A 91 -5.74 3.41 -2.03
N PRO A 92 -5.85 2.53 -1.02
CA PRO A 92 -4.71 2.15 -0.19
C PRO A 92 -3.54 1.54 -0.97
N PHE A 93 -3.81 0.81 -2.05
CA PHE A 93 -2.77 0.28 -2.93
C PHE A 93 -2.04 1.41 -3.67
N TYR A 94 -2.77 2.41 -4.17
CA TYR A 94 -2.15 3.53 -4.87
C TYR A 94 -1.40 4.47 -3.93
N ASN A 95 -1.89 4.70 -2.71
CA ASN A 95 -1.15 5.46 -1.69
C ASN A 95 0.23 4.85 -1.44
N GLU A 96 0.27 3.53 -1.26
CA GLU A 96 1.51 2.82 -1.02
C GLU A 96 2.43 2.82 -2.25
N CYS A 97 1.86 2.67 -3.46
CA CYS A 97 2.60 2.83 -4.72
C CYS A 97 3.23 4.22 -4.83
N ARG A 98 2.48 5.29 -4.55
CA ARG A 98 2.98 6.67 -4.65
C ARG A 98 4.08 6.93 -3.63
N ALA A 99 3.90 6.46 -2.39
CA ALA A 99 4.90 6.63 -1.34
C ALA A 99 6.21 5.91 -1.72
N TYR A 100 6.15 4.65 -2.13
CA TYR A 100 7.36 3.92 -2.55
C TYR A 100 7.97 4.44 -3.85
N GLY A 101 7.16 4.87 -4.81
CA GLY A 101 7.65 5.55 -6.01
C GLY A 101 8.49 6.78 -5.64
N ARG A 102 8.00 7.61 -4.70
CA ARG A 102 8.76 8.76 -4.20
C ARG A 102 10.03 8.35 -3.46
N LEU A 103 9.99 7.29 -2.66
CA LEU A 103 11.19 6.78 -1.98
C LEU A 103 12.23 6.23 -2.96
N GLN A 104 11.80 5.61 -4.07
CA GLN A 104 12.69 5.18 -5.15
C GLN A 104 13.33 6.39 -5.84
N ASP A 105 12.53 7.39 -6.24
CA ASP A 105 13.01 8.63 -6.87
C ASP A 105 14.04 9.38 -6.01
N LYS A 106 13.91 9.28 -4.68
CA LYS A 106 14.80 9.95 -3.71
C LYS A 106 15.93 9.05 -3.19
N ASN A 107 16.06 7.82 -3.68
CA ASN A 107 17.04 6.85 -3.21
C ASN A 107 16.95 6.61 -1.67
N LEU A 108 15.72 6.55 -1.15
CA LEU A 108 15.39 6.31 0.26
C LEU A 108 14.65 4.98 0.49
N ASN A 109 14.27 4.27 -0.58
CA ASN A 109 13.70 2.92 -0.51
C ASN A 109 14.67 1.98 0.24
N GLY A 110 14.18 1.25 1.25
CA GLY A 110 15.00 0.40 2.12
C GLY A 110 15.78 1.15 3.22
N LYS A 111 15.78 2.50 3.23
CA LYS A 111 16.55 3.30 4.22
C LYS A 111 15.66 3.87 5.33
N VAL A 112 14.47 4.33 4.97
CA VAL A 112 13.49 4.95 5.90
C VAL A 112 12.21 4.14 6.04
N ALA A 113 11.95 3.25 5.07
CA ALA A 113 10.90 2.25 5.08
C ALA A 113 11.51 0.92 4.59
N VAL A 114 10.84 -0.20 4.85
CA VAL A 114 11.26 -1.51 4.33
C VAL A 114 11.41 -1.48 2.81
N LEU A 115 12.41 -2.19 2.28
CA LEU A 115 12.67 -2.22 0.84
C LEU A 115 11.45 -2.75 0.09
N CYS A 116 10.96 -1.97 -0.87
CA CYS A 116 9.91 -2.35 -1.80
C CYS A 116 10.50 -2.66 -3.17
N HIS A 117 10.19 -3.84 -3.68
CA HIS A 117 10.69 -4.35 -4.96
C HIS A 117 9.76 -4.02 -6.14
N GLY A 118 8.54 -3.56 -5.86
CA GLY A 118 7.55 -3.23 -6.89
C GLY A 118 6.20 -3.89 -6.61
N TYR A 119 5.27 -3.71 -7.54
CA TYR A 119 3.94 -4.32 -7.46
C TYR A 119 3.79 -5.51 -8.41
N ILE A 120 2.83 -6.37 -8.09
CA ILE A 120 2.31 -7.44 -8.96
C ILE A 120 0.77 -7.43 -8.96
N THR A 121 0.19 -8.04 -9.98
CA THR A 121 -1.26 -8.28 -10.09
C THR A 121 -1.53 -9.78 -10.07
N LEU A 122 -2.37 -10.30 -9.18
CA LEU A 122 -2.66 -11.73 -9.12
C LEU A 122 -4.02 -12.03 -9.78
N PRO A 123 -4.16 -13.10 -10.58
CA PRO A 123 -5.44 -13.44 -11.21
C PRO A 123 -6.50 -13.74 -10.14
N ALA A 124 -7.78 -13.46 -10.44
CA ALA A 124 -8.88 -13.68 -9.50
C ALA A 124 -9.02 -15.15 -9.03
N SER A 125 -8.50 -16.10 -9.81
CA SER A 125 -8.46 -17.53 -9.47
C SER A 125 -7.65 -17.83 -8.21
N VAL A 126 -6.74 -16.96 -7.79
CA VAL A 126 -5.97 -17.14 -6.54
C VAL A 126 -6.87 -17.13 -5.31
N LYS A 127 -8.08 -16.55 -5.39
CA LYS A 127 -9.05 -16.48 -4.28
C LYS A 127 -9.31 -17.86 -3.68
N GLU A 128 -9.48 -18.89 -4.51
CA GLU A 128 -9.77 -20.24 -4.04
C GLU A 128 -8.59 -20.88 -3.30
N GLN A 129 -7.36 -20.58 -3.72
CA GLN A 129 -6.17 -21.01 -2.99
C GLN A 129 -6.08 -20.33 -1.62
N LEU A 130 -6.35 -19.02 -1.56
CA LEU A 130 -6.30 -18.24 -0.32
C LEU A 130 -7.41 -18.65 0.65
N LYS A 131 -8.63 -18.91 0.15
CA LYS A 131 -9.75 -19.43 0.93
C LYS A 131 -9.42 -20.80 1.52
N ARG A 132 -8.93 -21.75 0.71
CA ARG A 132 -8.61 -23.10 1.19
C ARG A 132 -7.45 -23.12 2.19
N LYS A 133 -6.39 -22.35 1.95
CA LYS A 133 -5.16 -22.42 2.74
C LYS A 133 -5.19 -21.54 3.99
N PHE A 134 -5.80 -20.36 3.91
CA PHE A 134 -5.75 -19.35 4.98
C PHE A 134 -7.12 -18.99 5.54
N HIS A 135 -8.21 -19.55 5.00
CA HIS A 135 -9.60 -19.25 5.36
C HIS A 135 -10.00 -17.79 5.11
N ILE A 136 -9.30 -17.11 4.19
CA ILE A 136 -9.59 -15.72 3.81
C ILE A 136 -10.56 -15.71 2.63
N SER A 137 -11.77 -15.19 2.86
CA SER A 137 -12.78 -15.03 1.81
C SER A 137 -13.23 -13.59 1.62
N ASP A 138 -13.02 -12.76 2.63
CA ASP A 138 -13.32 -11.33 2.61
C ASP A 138 -12.20 -10.55 1.91
N TRP A 139 -12.57 -9.92 0.81
CA TRP A 139 -11.66 -9.13 -0.03
C TRP A 139 -12.32 -7.82 -0.48
N ASP A 140 -13.52 -7.50 0.01
CA ASP A 140 -14.32 -6.34 -0.42
C ASP A 140 -14.55 -6.24 -1.93
N ARG A 141 -14.46 -7.37 -2.65
CA ARG A 141 -14.65 -7.39 -4.10
C ARG A 141 -16.09 -6.97 -4.44
N PRO A 142 -16.29 -5.98 -5.33
CA PRO A 142 -17.62 -5.53 -5.73
C PRO A 142 -18.53 -6.67 -6.20
N GLY A 143 -19.82 -6.58 -5.88
CA GLY A 143 -20.79 -7.64 -6.19
C GLY A 143 -20.90 -7.97 -7.69
N ASP A 144 -20.84 -6.95 -8.54
CA ASP A 144 -20.93 -7.05 -10.00
C ASP A 144 -19.75 -7.81 -10.63
N GLU A 145 -18.59 -7.85 -9.96
CA GLU A 145 -17.45 -8.67 -10.37
C GLU A 145 -17.78 -10.17 -10.30
N TYR A 146 -18.68 -10.60 -9.42
CA TYR A 146 -19.02 -12.02 -9.30
C TYR A 146 -19.86 -12.53 -10.48
N SER A 147 -20.57 -11.64 -11.19
CA SER A 147 -21.29 -11.98 -12.42
C SER A 147 -20.36 -12.21 -13.62
N LYS A 148 -19.10 -11.75 -13.55
CA LYS A 148 -18.10 -11.94 -14.62
C LYS A 148 -17.41 -13.31 -14.51
N PRO A 149 -17.02 -13.94 -15.65
CA PRO A 149 -16.13 -15.10 -15.64
C PRO A 149 -14.85 -14.83 -14.86
N VAL A 150 -14.32 -15.82 -14.13
CA VAL A 150 -13.12 -15.64 -13.26
C VAL A 150 -11.92 -15.07 -14.03
N SER A 151 -11.76 -15.40 -15.30
CA SER A 151 -10.69 -14.89 -16.17
C SER A 151 -10.83 -13.40 -16.54
N GLN A 152 -12.04 -12.84 -16.42
CA GLN A 152 -12.37 -11.44 -16.74
C GLN A 152 -12.54 -10.58 -15.49
N ARG A 153 -12.53 -11.20 -14.31
CA ARG A 153 -12.59 -10.48 -13.03
C ARG A 153 -11.32 -9.66 -12.82
N GLN A 154 -11.48 -8.51 -12.18
CA GLN A 154 -10.40 -7.63 -11.79
C GLN A 154 -9.34 -8.43 -11.00
N PRO A 155 -8.04 -8.32 -11.36
CA PRO A 155 -6.99 -8.99 -10.62
C PRO A 155 -6.84 -8.40 -9.23
N PHE A 156 -6.35 -9.19 -8.28
CA PHE A 156 -5.86 -8.68 -7.01
C PHE A 156 -4.59 -7.86 -7.24
N ARG A 157 -4.33 -6.90 -6.36
CA ARG A 157 -3.14 -6.04 -6.41
C ARG A 157 -2.29 -6.31 -5.18
N ALA A 158 -0.98 -6.39 -5.37
CA ALA A 158 -0.06 -6.65 -4.28
C ALA A 158 1.27 -5.91 -4.44
N ILE A 159 1.94 -5.65 -3.31
CA ILE A 159 3.29 -5.07 -3.27
C ILE A 159 4.24 -6.08 -2.63
N ILE A 160 5.42 -6.23 -3.25
CA ILE A 160 6.50 -7.13 -2.79
C ILE A 160 7.51 -6.31 -2.00
N LYS A 161 7.82 -6.77 -0.81
CA LYS A 161 8.77 -6.14 0.12
C LYS A 161 9.71 -7.16 0.73
N ASP A 162 10.81 -6.68 1.28
CA ASP A 162 11.67 -7.52 2.13
C ASP A 162 10.86 -8.12 3.27
N LEU A 163 11.11 -9.42 3.51
CA LEU A 163 10.58 -10.13 4.66
C LEU A 163 11.44 -9.84 5.88
N ILE A 164 10.94 -9.04 6.81
CA ILE A 164 11.59 -8.81 8.10
C ILE A 164 11.07 -9.85 9.10
N GLN A 165 11.94 -10.75 9.56
CA GLN A 165 11.58 -11.82 10.50
C GLN A 165 11.60 -11.37 11.96
N GLU A 166 12.41 -10.35 12.29
CA GLU A 166 12.63 -9.92 13.66
C GLU A 166 11.64 -8.84 14.10
N ASP A 167 10.95 -9.10 15.21
CA ASP A 167 10.28 -8.07 16.00
C ASP A 167 11.27 -7.49 17.01
N THR A 168 12.01 -6.48 16.58
CA THR A 168 12.88 -5.73 17.49
C THR A 168 12.02 -4.79 18.35
N PRO A 169 12.12 -4.85 19.70
CA PRO A 169 11.42 -3.92 20.57
C PRO A 169 11.79 -2.47 20.25
N LEU A 170 10.80 -1.58 20.29
CA LEU A 170 11.03 -0.14 20.15
C LEU A 170 11.71 0.40 21.41
N THR A 171 12.99 0.75 21.29
CA THR A 171 13.77 1.41 22.35
C THR A 171 13.77 2.93 22.16
N GLY A 172 14.21 3.70 23.17
CA GLY A 172 14.35 5.16 23.03
C GLY A 172 15.26 5.58 21.86
N LYS A 173 16.37 4.86 21.62
CA LYS A 173 17.23 5.09 20.44
C LYS A 173 16.51 4.81 19.11
N ALA A 174 15.57 3.86 19.10
CA ALA A 174 14.74 3.59 17.94
C ALA A 174 13.77 4.76 17.68
N ALA A 175 13.20 5.38 18.72
CA ALA A 175 12.33 6.54 18.58
C ALA A 175 13.04 7.74 17.91
N ASP A 176 14.28 8.06 18.32
CA ASP A 176 15.06 9.11 17.69
C ASP A 176 15.33 8.85 16.20
N LYS A 177 15.60 7.59 15.85
CA LYS A 177 15.78 7.18 14.45
C LYS A 177 14.47 7.35 13.67
N ILE A 178 13.35 6.87 14.22
CA ILE A 178 12.02 7.00 13.62
C ILE A 178 11.71 8.47 13.34
N LEU A 179 11.89 9.36 14.31
CA LEU A 179 11.65 10.79 14.12
C LEU A 179 12.54 11.39 13.01
N ARG A 180 13.82 10.99 12.95
CA ARG A 180 14.72 11.43 11.86
C ARG A 180 14.24 10.93 10.50
N ASP A 181 13.75 9.71 10.42
CA ASP A 181 13.28 9.11 9.17
C ASP A 181 11.94 9.71 8.72
N LEU A 182 11.03 10.02 9.65
CA LEU A 182 9.81 10.78 9.37
C LEU A 182 10.11 12.19 8.83
N LYS A 183 11.09 12.89 9.42
CA LYS A 183 11.56 14.18 8.89
C LYS A 183 12.18 14.06 7.49
N LYS A 184 12.82 12.93 7.14
CA LYS A 184 13.29 12.69 5.77
C LYS A 184 12.12 12.45 4.80
N MET A 185 11.13 11.66 5.21
CA MET A 185 9.90 11.42 4.44
C MET A 185 9.15 12.72 4.17
N GLN A 186 8.95 13.56 5.19
CA GLN A 186 8.29 14.86 5.06
C GLN A 186 9.03 15.80 4.10
N ARG A 187 10.37 15.86 4.16
CA ARG A 187 11.18 16.62 3.18
C ARG A 187 11.04 16.11 1.75
N CYS A 188 10.63 14.86 1.58
CA CYS A 188 10.32 14.27 0.29
C CYS A 188 8.83 14.36 -0.07
N GLY A 189 8.00 15.04 0.73
CA GLY A 189 6.56 15.18 0.50
C GLY A 189 5.76 13.90 0.77
N ILE A 190 6.24 13.03 1.67
CA ILE A 190 5.52 11.84 2.13
C ILE A 190 5.11 12.02 3.59
N TYR A 191 3.83 11.78 3.88
CA TYR A 191 3.23 11.88 5.21
C TYR A 191 2.51 10.56 5.53
N PRO A 192 3.16 9.60 6.23
CA PRO A 192 2.63 8.26 6.44
C PRO A 192 1.23 8.14 7.05
N GLY A 193 0.85 9.02 7.99
CA GLY A 193 -0.47 9.06 8.60
C GLY A 193 -0.81 7.96 9.63
N ASP A 194 -0.13 6.80 9.65
CA ASP A 194 -0.36 5.72 10.62
C ASP A 194 0.88 5.34 11.42
N ILE A 195 1.43 6.28 12.18
CA ILE A 195 2.62 6.02 13.01
C ILE A 195 2.22 5.27 14.28
N ARG A 196 2.34 3.93 14.24
CA ARG A 196 2.07 3.04 15.37
C ARG A 196 3.13 1.95 15.46
N SER A 197 3.39 1.41 16.65
CA SER A 197 4.41 0.38 16.87
C SER A 197 4.30 -0.82 15.93
N ARG A 198 3.08 -1.31 15.70
CA ARG A 198 2.77 -2.43 14.80
C ARG A 198 3.17 -2.20 13.33
N ASN A 199 3.30 -0.94 12.91
CA ASN A 199 3.68 -0.57 11.54
C ASN A 199 5.19 -0.41 11.39
N TYR A 200 5.98 -0.75 12.41
CA TYR A 200 7.44 -0.80 12.34
C TYR A 200 7.94 -2.24 12.52
N LYS A 201 8.93 -2.62 11.72
CA LYS A 201 9.73 -3.85 11.89
C LYS A 201 11.20 -3.48 11.76
N ALA A 202 12.04 -3.94 12.68
CA ALA A 202 13.46 -3.58 12.75
C ALA A 202 13.74 -2.06 12.64
N GLY A 203 12.86 -1.22 13.20
CA GLY A 203 12.98 0.25 13.14
C GLY A 203 12.77 0.86 11.74
N LEU A 204 12.15 0.13 10.82
CA LEU A 204 11.71 0.59 9.50
C LEU A 204 10.18 0.57 9.43
N LEU A 205 9.61 1.60 8.81
CA LEU A 205 8.17 1.63 8.54
C LEU A 205 7.82 0.58 7.47
N VAL A 206 6.81 -0.24 7.75
CA VAL A 206 6.35 -1.32 6.85
C VAL A 206 4.99 -1.06 6.21
N ASP A 207 4.25 -0.05 6.68
CA ASP A 207 2.93 0.30 6.16
C ASP A 207 2.86 1.76 5.73
N LEU A 208 2.50 1.97 4.46
CA LEU A 208 2.28 3.28 3.84
C LEU A 208 0.93 3.34 3.10
N SER A 209 -0.02 2.45 3.41
CA SER A 209 -1.28 2.36 2.67
C SER A 209 -2.24 3.52 2.91
N ILE A 210 -2.01 4.34 3.93
CA ILE A 210 -2.74 5.60 4.14
C ILE A 210 -1.86 6.84 3.98
N ALA A 211 -0.64 6.66 3.44
CA ALA A 211 0.31 7.73 3.30
C ALA A 211 -0.18 8.77 2.29
N ARG A 212 -0.13 10.04 2.68
CA ARG A 212 -0.39 11.17 1.79
C ARG A 212 0.93 11.53 1.12
N THR A 213 1.02 11.31 -0.18
CA THR A 213 2.22 11.64 -0.96
C THR A 213 1.93 12.81 -1.89
N GLU A 214 2.82 13.80 -1.95
CA GLU A 214 2.67 14.94 -2.85
C GLU A 214 2.88 14.56 -4.33
N PRO A 215 2.11 15.15 -5.26
CA PRO A 215 0.98 16.06 -5.04
C PRO A 215 -0.21 15.34 -4.38
N TYR A 216 -0.92 15.95 -3.43
CA TYR A 216 -2.08 15.31 -2.77
C TYR A 216 -3.31 16.20 -2.90
N TYR A 217 -4.45 15.65 -3.38
CA TYR A 217 -5.61 16.46 -3.79
C TYR A 217 -6.14 17.38 -2.68
N LEU A 218 -6.23 16.87 -1.44
CA LEU A 218 -6.71 17.70 -0.32
C LEU A 218 -5.79 18.88 0.01
N PHE A 219 -4.49 18.82 -0.33
CA PHE A 219 -3.59 19.94 -0.03
C PHE A 219 -3.91 21.19 -0.87
N ASN A 220 -4.60 21.03 -1.99
CA ASN A 220 -5.02 22.14 -2.84
C ASN A 220 -6.43 22.67 -2.49
N ILE A 221 -7.17 21.95 -1.64
CA ILE A 221 -8.56 22.26 -1.30
C ILE A 221 -8.67 22.81 0.13
N GLN A 222 -7.87 22.25 1.04
CA GLN A 222 -7.91 22.55 2.46
C GLN A 222 -7.16 23.85 2.79
N SER A 223 -7.54 24.51 3.89
CA SER A 223 -6.84 25.72 4.34
C SER A 223 -5.38 25.43 4.70
N ALA A 224 -4.51 26.45 4.64
CA ALA A 224 -3.10 26.32 5.02
C ALA A 224 -2.93 25.74 6.44
N ARG A 225 -3.82 26.08 7.37
CA ARG A 225 -3.83 25.52 8.74
C ARG A 225 -4.15 24.02 8.75
N GLN A 226 -5.16 23.58 8.00
CA GLN A 226 -5.52 22.16 7.88
C GLN A 226 -4.41 21.36 7.19
N VAL A 227 -3.80 21.92 6.14
CA VAL A 227 -2.63 21.32 5.47
C VAL A 227 -1.45 21.19 6.43
N ALA A 228 -1.11 22.24 7.18
CA ALA A 228 -0.03 22.16 8.17
C ALA A 228 -0.29 21.09 9.23
N LYS A 229 -1.54 20.99 9.74
CA LYS A 229 -1.94 19.93 10.67
C LYS A 229 -1.77 18.54 10.06
N MET A 230 -2.21 18.34 8.82
CA MET A 230 -2.06 17.07 8.10
C MET A 230 -0.60 16.68 7.89
N LYS A 231 0.27 17.65 7.56
CA LYS A 231 1.69 17.43 7.29
C LYS A 231 2.53 17.16 8.54
N ASN A 232 2.15 17.72 9.68
CA ASN A 232 2.91 17.60 10.91
C ASN A 232 2.36 16.51 11.85
N GLY A 233 1.20 15.92 11.54
CA GLY A 233 0.53 14.93 12.41
C GLY A 233 1.44 13.77 12.83
N ASP A 234 2.30 13.31 11.91
CA ASP A 234 3.21 12.18 12.14
C ASP A 234 4.39 12.51 13.06
N LEU A 235 4.67 13.81 13.34
CA LEU A 235 5.81 14.22 14.15
C LEU A 235 5.51 14.31 15.65
N TYR A 236 4.23 14.23 16.05
CA TYR A 236 3.79 14.30 17.44
C TYR A 236 3.65 12.91 18.07
N ILE A 237 4.63 12.04 17.82
CA ILE A 237 4.75 10.68 18.36
C ILE A 237 5.24 10.66 19.80
#